data_AF-A0AAX4JY19-F1
#
_entry.id   AF-A0AAX4JY19-F1
#
_cell.length_a   1.000
_cell.length_b   1.000
_cell.length_c   1.000
_cell.angle_alpha   90.00
_cell.angle_beta   90.00
_cell.angle_gamma   90.00
#
_symmetry.space_group_name_H-M   'P 1'
#
loop_
_entity.id
_entity.type
_entity.pdbx_description
1 polymer ?
#
loop_
_entity_poly.entity_id
_entity_poly.type
_entity_poly.pdbx_seq_one_letter_code
_entity_poly.pdbx_strand_id
1 'polypeptide(L)'
;MPSLALFSLLTILACTTPAAIAAEEKVITPSSIRGLNPALYDQYEPNPANVFRCLDGSKVIPYSAINDDYCDCPDGSDEPGTSACPNTTFWCKNEGHIPGQVLSSRVNDGICDPECCDGSDEWATGACTDRCAEIGNSYRAEQEAIRKTRKTGSKIRGTYIKWAQGEKTRLESELEGKKKEVVEKEQETERARIALERVEAKSKEDLEKKKSSPLYQSLLTHRTTLNRLRNKTDKLQNEINSLKSILDELRNGYNPNYQDMAVKAAVVGYEELQGLTSSYTSTPEEGDSLTSQNEEQHQVSEPIEVKQEEEGEEGKQVEEPEIQDWELNELERKDLESLLLEVEPEDEDDDEGEEGSLLWKIDEYIPDSLYDSWESVRDLAIEWMIRLGLIGKKKASKANIAEGPHVAAAREKHRNLSNELHKLQNSITNTEDTLEKMNREYGPEAEWKKLDGVCVDKVSGDYTYELCFFGKATQKSNKDSSSNHLGSFSQWNTAAEQGTYEYYTKQLYNNGGRCWNGPLRSVSVDLTCGTQNALLSISEPEKCEYHYKVTTPALCWPENGSSNVKTEEISEEDKNVKEEL
;
A
#
# COMPACT_ATOMS: atom_id res chain seq x y z
N MET A 1 -70.97 63.08 -58.80
CA MET A 1 -72.20 63.83 -58.45
C MET A 1 -72.59 63.45 -57.03
N PRO A 2 -73.11 64.36 -56.20
CA PRO A 2 -72.43 65.51 -55.55
C PRO A 2 -72.53 65.39 -53.99
N SER A 3 -71.81 66.14 -53.15
CA SER A 3 -72.12 67.49 -52.67
C SER A 3 -71.05 67.82 -51.59
N LEU A 4 -70.16 68.81 -51.70
CA LEU A 4 -70.31 70.27 -51.53
C LEU A 4 -71.15 70.72 -50.31
N ALA A 5 -70.46 71.24 -49.29
CA ALA A 5 -70.83 72.37 -48.43
C ALA A 5 -69.56 72.77 -47.62
N LEU A 6 -68.83 73.85 -47.92
CA LEU A 6 -69.08 75.29 -47.71
C LEU A 6 -68.90 75.78 -46.25
N PHE A 7 -67.89 76.67 -46.12
CA PHE A 7 -67.70 77.76 -45.16
C PHE A 7 -67.46 77.47 -43.67
N SER A 8 -66.27 77.84 -43.19
CA SER A 8 -66.15 79.02 -42.32
C SER A 8 -64.72 79.55 -42.29
N LEU A 9 -64.57 80.79 -42.76
CA LEU A 9 -63.37 81.62 -42.71
C LEU A 9 -63.38 82.29 -41.32
N LEU A 10 -62.43 81.97 -40.44
CA LEU A 10 -62.19 82.76 -39.23
C LEU A 10 -60.78 83.35 -39.28
N THR A 11 -60.75 84.67 -39.42
CA THR A 11 -59.59 85.56 -39.42
C THR A 11 -58.79 85.44 -38.13
N ILE A 12 -57.55 84.95 -38.21
CA ILE A 12 -56.57 85.03 -37.11
C ILE A 12 -55.75 86.31 -37.30
N LEU A 13 -55.91 87.19 -36.33
CA LEU A 13 -55.22 88.47 -36.16
C LEU A 13 -53.71 88.23 -35.99
N ALA A 14 -52.90 88.80 -36.88
CA ALA A 14 -51.45 88.77 -36.79
C ALA A 14 -50.98 89.68 -35.63
N CYS A 15 -50.56 89.07 -34.52
CA CYS A 15 -49.73 89.72 -33.51
C CYS A 15 -48.28 89.28 -33.75
N THR A 16 -47.48 90.16 -34.34
CA THR A 16 -46.03 90.01 -34.46
C THR A 16 -45.39 90.28 -33.09
N THR A 17 -44.99 89.24 -32.38
CA THR A 17 -43.99 89.35 -31.30
C THR A 17 -42.62 88.99 -31.88
N PRO A 18 -41.54 89.74 -31.55
CA PRO A 18 -40.20 89.37 -31.98
C PRO A 18 -39.79 88.10 -31.24
N ALA A 19 -39.51 87.04 -32.00
CA ALA A 19 -38.88 85.84 -31.48
C ALA A 19 -37.46 86.22 -31.00
N ALA A 20 -37.30 86.39 -29.70
CA ALA A 20 -35.99 86.34 -29.07
C ALA A 20 -35.47 84.91 -29.22
N ILE A 21 -34.37 84.76 -29.95
CA ILE A 21 -33.58 83.54 -29.98
C ILE A 21 -32.96 83.41 -28.59
N ALA A 22 -33.61 82.67 -27.70
CA ALA A 22 -32.98 82.19 -26.48
C ALA A 22 -32.01 81.08 -26.89
N ALA A 23 -30.72 81.33 -26.72
CA ALA A 23 -29.72 80.28 -26.76
C ALA A 23 -30.07 79.25 -25.69
N GLU A 24 -30.18 77.97 -26.04
CA GLU A 24 -30.24 76.88 -25.07
C GLU A 24 -29.00 76.95 -24.18
N GLU A 25 -29.16 77.29 -22.90
CA GLU A 25 -28.15 77.01 -21.89
C GLU A 25 -28.02 75.48 -21.78
N LYS A 26 -26.85 74.94 -22.18
CA LYS A 26 -26.52 73.53 -21.95
C LYS A 26 -26.61 73.26 -20.44
N VAL A 27 -27.62 72.51 -20.03
CA VAL A 27 -27.75 72.01 -18.66
C VAL A 27 -26.54 71.11 -18.39
N ILE A 28 -25.65 71.52 -17.49
CA ILE A 28 -24.45 70.75 -17.13
C ILE A 28 -24.90 69.58 -16.26
N THR A 29 -24.79 68.36 -16.78
CA THR A 29 -25.09 67.14 -16.02
C THR A 29 -23.82 66.57 -15.41
N PRO A 30 -23.86 65.93 -14.22
CA PRO A 30 -22.69 65.29 -13.61
C PRO A 30 -21.99 64.28 -14.53
N SER A 31 -22.75 63.61 -15.41
CA SER A 31 -22.25 62.68 -16.42
C SER A 31 -21.36 63.32 -17.50
N SER A 32 -21.43 64.65 -17.65
CA SER A 32 -20.62 65.45 -18.57
C SER A 32 -19.27 65.86 -17.98
N ILE A 33 -19.07 65.69 -16.66
CA ILE A 33 -17.79 65.97 -16.01
C ILE A 33 -16.81 64.85 -16.37
N ARG A 34 -15.67 65.21 -16.96
CA ARG A 34 -14.61 64.27 -17.34
C ARG A 34 -13.93 63.71 -16.09
N GLY A 35 -13.56 62.43 -16.13
CA GLY A 35 -12.85 61.76 -15.03
C GLY A 35 -13.66 61.53 -13.75
N LEU A 36 -14.97 61.86 -13.73
CA LEU A 36 -15.81 61.70 -12.54
C LEU A 36 -16.32 60.26 -12.41
N ASN A 37 -16.06 59.67 -11.24
CA ASN A 37 -16.59 58.37 -10.86
C ASN A 37 -18.14 58.42 -10.73
N PRO A 38 -18.89 57.50 -11.38
CA PRO A 38 -20.34 57.41 -11.27
C PRO A 38 -20.89 57.37 -9.84
N ALA A 39 -20.13 56.82 -8.88
CA ALA A 39 -20.51 56.80 -7.46
C ALA A 39 -20.60 58.19 -6.81
N LEU A 40 -20.01 59.21 -7.43
CA LEU A 40 -19.98 60.59 -6.93
C LEU A 40 -20.96 61.51 -7.66
N TYR A 41 -21.75 61.02 -8.63
CA TYR A 41 -22.62 61.88 -9.43
C TYR A 41 -23.60 62.72 -8.60
N ASP A 42 -24.17 62.14 -7.55
CA ASP A 42 -25.11 62.83 -6.64
C ASP A 42 -24.47 64.04 -5.93
N GLN A 43 -23.15 64.05 -5.76
CA GLN A 43 -22.41 65.10 -5.05
C GLN A 43 -22.00 66.27 -5.97
N TYR A 44 -22.07 66.07 -7.29
CA TYR A 44 -21.68 67.05 -8.31
C TYR A 44 -22.89 67.60 -9.09
N GLU A 45 -24.10 67.36 -8.59
CA GLU A 45 -25.32 67.92 -9.17
C GLU A 45 -25.30 69.47 -9.10
N PRO A 46 -25.68 70.15 -10.19
CA PRO A 46 -25.66 71.61 -10.24
C PRO A 46 -26.71 72.20 -9.30
N ASN A 47 -26.27 72.99 -8.32
CA ASN A 47 -27.17 73.77 -7.48
C ASN A 47 -27.73 74.98 -8.26
N PRO A 48 -28.94 75.48 -7.95
CA PRO A 48 -29.51 76.67 -8.60
C PRO A 48 -28.64 77.94 -8.48
N ALA A 49 -27.68 77.93 -7.55
CA ALA A 49 -26.71 79.01 -7.32
C ALA A 49 -25.39 78.84 -8.10
N ASN A 50 -25.23 77.79 -8.92
CA ASN A 50 -24.01 77.48 -9.69
C ASN A 50 -22.72 77.48 -8.85
N VAL A 51 -22.79 76.94 -7.63
CA VAL A 51 -21.66 76.77 -6.72
C VAL A 51 -21.45 75.29 -6.40
N PHE A 52 -20.18 74.89 -6.32
CA PHE A 52 -19.73 73.58 -5.89
C PHE A 52 -19.07 73.70 -4.51
N ARG A 53 -19.33 72.73 -3.63
CA ARG A 53 -18.70 72.64 -2.32
C ARG A 53 -17.73 71.47 -2.37
N CYS A 54 -16.46 71.72 -2.03
CA CYS A 54 -15.46 70.65 -1.95
C CYS A 54 -15.99 69.51 -1.06
N LEU A 55 -15.63 68.26 -1.36
CA LEU A 55 -16.19 67.09 -0.67
C LEU A 55 -15.81 67.04 0.82
N ASP A 56 -14.65 67.58 1.19
CA ASP A 56 -14.21 67.77 2.58
C ASP A 56 -14.92 68.95 3.30
N GLY A 57 -15.79 69.69 2.61
CA GLY A 57 -16.54 70.83 3.16
C GLY A 57 -15.70 72.09 3.41
N SER A 58 -14.42 72.08 3.03
CA SER A 58 -13.43 73.11 3.30
C SER A 58 -13.69 74.46 2.62
N LYS A 59 -14.10 74.44 1.34
CA LYS A 59 -14.29 75.65 0.51
C LYS A 59 -15.51 75.50 -0.41
N VAL A 60 -16.10 76.64 -0.79
CA VAL A 60 -17.16 76.73 -1.80
C VAL A 60 -16.60 77.49 -2.99
N ILE A 61 -16.63 76.87 -4.16
CA ILE A 61 -16.08 77.38 -5.41
C ILE A 61 -17.21 77.54 -6.44
N PRO A 62 -17.06 78.38 -7.47
CA PRO A 62 -18.02 78.42 -8.57
C PRO A 62 -18.00 77.08 -9.33
N TYR A 63 -19.15 76.65 -9.85
CA TYR A 63 -19.24 75.38 -10.60
C TYR A 63 -18.37 75.39 -11.89
N SER A 64 -17.99 76.57 -12.38
CA SER A 64 -17.07 76.73 -13.51
C SER A 64 -15.62 76.40 -13.18
N ALA A 65 -15.25 76.33 -11.90
CA ALA A 65 -13.92 75.96 -11.42
C ALA A 65 -13.76 74.43 -11.24
N ILE A 66 -14.63 73.63 -11.87
CA ILE A 66 -14.47 72.18 -11.94
C ILE A 66 -13.76 71.86 -13.24
N ASN A 67 -12.63 71.15 -13.18
CA ASN A 67 -11.76 70.84 -14.29
C ASN A 67 -11.23 72.09 -15.02
N ASP A 68 -10.79 73.10 -14.26
CA ASP A 68 -10.25 74.35 -14.79
C ASP A 68 -8.69 74.41 -14.80
N ASP A 69 -8.05 73.26 -14.58
CA ASP A 69 -6.60 73.09 -14.47
C ASP A 69 -5.98 73.85 -13.27
N TYR A 70 -6.78 74.21 -12.27
CA TYR A 70 -6.31 74.87 -11.05
C TYR A 70 -6.81 74.14 -9.79
N CYS A 71 -5.89 73.77 -8.89
CA CYS A 71 -6.25 73.09 -7.65
C CYS A 71 -6.76 74.08 -6.60
N ASP A 72 -8.07 74.25 -6.58
CA ASP A 72 -8.88 75.16 -5.78
C ASP A 72 -9.36 74.53 -4.48
N CYS A 73 -9.63 73.22 -4.47
CA CYS A 73 -9.97 72.44 -3.28
C CYS A 73 -8.75 71.67 -2.74
N PRO A 74 -8.52 71.66 -1.41
CA PRO A 74 -7.40 70.94 -0.81
C PRO A 74 -7.53 69.41 -0.87
N ASP A 75 -8.73 68.89 -1.13
CA ASP A 75 -9.02 67.46 -1.34
C ASP A 75 -8.93 67.04 -2.82
N GLY A 76 -8.79 68.00 -3.73
CA GLY A 76 -8.76 67.80 -5.17
C GLY A 76 -10.07 67.36 -5.81
N SER A 77 -11.20 67.57 -5.13
CA SER A 77 -12.53 67.24 -5.65
C SER A 77 -12.97 68.11 -6.84
N ASP A 78 -12.38 69.27 -6.99
CA ASP A 78 -12.58 70.18 -8.11
C ASP A 78 -12.00 69.68 -9.44
N GLU A 79 -10.94 68.86 -9.39
CA GLU A 79 -10.19 68.43 -10.58
C GLU A 79 -10.22 66.90 -10.79
N PRO A 80 -11.40 66.27 -11.01
CA PRO A 80 -11.48 64.85 -11.34
C PRO A 80 -10.98 64.51 -12.76
N GLY A 81 -10.89 65.50 -13.65
CA GLY A 81 -10.66 65.37 -15.08
C GLY A 81 -9.31 65.91 -15.59
N THR A 82 -8.49 66.48 -14.70
CA THR A 82 -7.21 67.13 -15.02
C THR A 82 -6.09 66.66 -14.08
N SER A 83 -4.86 67.06 -14.37
CA SER A 83 -3.68 66.74 -13.57
C SER A 83 -3.34 67.81 -12.51
N ALA A 84 -4.22 68.77 -12.25
CA ALA A 84 -3.90 69.97 -11.48
C ALA A 84 -3.79 69.72 -9.97
N CYS A 85 -4.59 68.79 -9.43
CA CYS A 85 -4.51 68.40 -8.02
C CYS A 85 -3.68 67.12 -7.82
N PRO A 86 -2.71 67.12 -6.89
CA PRO A 86 -1.94 65.92 -6.57
C PRO A 86 -2.79 64.91 -5.77
N ASN A 87 -2.52 63.62 -5.96
CA ASN A 87 -3.18 62.49 -5.27
C ASN A 87 -4.68 62.30 -5.58
N THR A 88 -5.19 62.84 -6.69
CA THR A 88 -6.53 62.53 -7.20
C THR A 88 -6.50 61.39 -8.22
N THR A 89 -7.66 60.79 -8.48
CA THR A 89 -7.81 59.70 -9.46
C THR A 89 -8.78 60.12 -10.55
N PHE A 90 -8.42 59.84 -11.79
CA PHE A 90 -9.25 60.04 -12.97
C PHE A 90 -9.98 58.75 -13.33
N TRP A 91 -11.30 58.83 -13.51
CA TRP A 91 -12.15 57.69 -13.86
C TRP A 91 -12.33 57.55 -15.37
N CYS A 92 -11.89 56.42 -15.94
CA CYS A 92 -12.13 56.06 -17.34
C CYS A 92 -13.40 55.22 -17.44
N LYS A 93 -14.32 55.63 -18.32
CA LYS A 93 -15.60 54.93 -18.50
C LYS A 93 -15.40 53.58 -19.19
N ASN A 94 -14.42 53.50 -20.10
CA ASN A 94 -14.04 52.30 -20.84
C ASN A 94 -15.25 51.57 -21.44
N GLU A 95 -16.05 52.27 -22.26
CA GLU A 95 -17.27 51.70 -22.82
C GLU A 95 -16.97 50.40 -23.60
N GLY A 96 -17.64 49.31 -23.21
CA GLY A 96 -17.39 47.99 -23.78
C GLY A 96 -16.33 47.15 -23.05
N HIS A 97 -15.60 47.70 -22.08
CA HIS A 97 -14.71 46.99 -21.15
C HIS A 97 -15.05 47.33 -19.68
N ILE A 98 -14.19 46.94 -18.74
CA ILE A 98 -14.32 47.26 -17.31
C ILE A 98 -13.83 48.70 -17.09
N PRO A 99 -14.56 49.54 -16.32
CA PRO A 99 -14.09 50.87 -15.96
C PRO A 99 -12.76 50.86 -15.21
N GLY A 100 -11.91 51.84 -15.51
CA GLY A 100 -10.57 51.97 -14.95
C GLY A 100 -10.40 53.25 -14.13
N GLN A 101 -9.34 53.30 -13.32
CA GLN A 101 -8.96 54.48 -12.55
C GLN A 101 -7.46 54.71 -12.70
N VAL A 102 -7.07 55.89 -13.17
CA VAL A 102 -5.66 56.29 -13.28
C VAL A 102 -5.35 57.42 -12.32
N LEU A 103 -4.06 57.61 -11.98
CA LEU A 103 -3.63 58.74 -11.16
C LEU A 103 -3.72 60.03 -11.97
N SER A 104 -4.16 61.13 -11.34
CA SER A 104 -4.26 62.45 -11.97
C SER A 104 -2.93 62.91 -12.59
N SER A 105 -1.79 62.52 -12.02
CA SER A 105 -0.46 62.82 -12.57
C SER A 105 -0.17 62.20 -13.94
N ARG A 106 -0.96 61.21 -14.37
CA ARG A 106 -0.83 60.55 -15.67
C ARG A 106 -1.84 61.04 -16.71
N VAL A 107 -2.72 61.96 -16.32
CA VAL A 107 -3.67 62.57 -17.25
C VAL A 107 -2.91 63.59 -18.09
N ASN A 108 -2.98 63.46 -19.41
CA ASN A 108 -2.29 64.32 -20.39
C ASN A 108 -0.75 64.35 -20.26
N ASP A 109 -0.12 63.23 -19.87
CA ASP A 109 1.34 63.08 -19.82
C ASP A 109 1.97 62.61 -21.16
N GLY A 110 1.12 62.31 -22.15
CA GLY A 110 1.50 61.86 -23.49
C GLY A 110 1.68 60.34 -23.63
N ILE A 111 1.33 59.57 -22.60
CA ILE A 111 1.42 58.11 -22.56
C ILE A 111 0.03 57.53 -22.38
N CYS A 112 -0.39 56.65 -23.31
CA CYS A 112 -1.67 55.95 -23.16
C CYS A 112 -1.58 54.90 -22.04
N ASP A 113 -2.33 55.09 -20.95
CA ASP A 113 -2.36 54.17 -19.83
C ASP A 113 -3.17 52.88 -20.17
N PRO A 114 -2.71 51.68 -19.76
CA PRO A 114 -3.40 50.42 -20.07
C PRO A 114 -4.74 50.27 -19.35
N GLU A 115 -4.94 50.99 -18.25
CA GLU A 115 -6.17 51.00 -17.45
C GLU A 115 -7.28 51.85 -18.11
N CYS A 116 -6.91 52.76 -19.03
CA CYS A 116 -7.80 53.67 -19.75
C CYS A 116 -7.86 53.30 -21.24
N CYS A 117 -8.59 52.24 -21.57
CA CYS A 117 -8.62 51.74 -22.95
C CYS A 117 -9.36 52.67 -23.93
N ASP A 118 -10.16 53.62 -23.42
CA ASP A 118 -10.93 54.57 -24.24
C ASP A 118 -10.07 55.75 -24.71
N GLY A 119 -8.86 55.91 -24.16
CA GLY A 119 -7.95 57.01 -24.46
C GLY A 119 -8.40 58.34 -23.84
N SER A 120 -9.29 58.31 -22.85
CA SER A 120 -9.81 59.51 -22.20
C SER A 120 -8.83 60.18 -21.23
N ASP A 121 -7.73 59.50 -20.90
CA ASP A 121 -6.56 60.00 -20.18
C ASP A 121 -5.81 61.10 -20.96
N GLU A 122 -5.69 60.93 -22.28
CA GLU A 122 -4.96 61.80 -23.18
C GLU A 122 -5.89 62.69 -24.04
N TRP A 123 -6.94 63.22 -23.41
CA TRP A 123 -7.96 64.01 -24.11
C TRP A 123 -7.41 65.35 -24.66
N ALA A 124 -6.38 65.92 -24.04
CA ALA A 124 -5.80 67.20 -24.48
C ALA A 124 -4.85 67.02 -25.66
N THR A 125 -4.13 65.90 -25.73
CA THR A 125 -3.19 65.59 -26.82
C THR A 125 -3.86 64.85 -27.98
N GLY A 126 -4.93 64.09 -27.71
CA GLY A 126 -5.63 63.27 -28.69
C GLY A 126 -4.77 62.14 -29.26
N ALA A 127 -3.72 61.74 -28.54
CA ALA A 127 -2.72 60.78 -29.00
C ALA A 127 -3.23 59.32 -28.98
N CYS A 128 -4.21 59.01 -28.13
CA CYS A 128 -4.68 57.65 -27.87
C CYS A 128 -5.97 57.32 -28.63
N THR A 129 -6.03 56.11 -29.17
CA THR A 129 -7.21 55.57 -29.86
C THR A 129 -8.00 54.66 -28.92
N ASP A 130 -9.33 54.67 -29.01
CA ASP A 130 -10.19 53.75 -28.27
C ASP A 130 -9.97 52.29 -28.72
N ARG A 131 -9.50 51.46 -27.78
CA ARG A 131 -9.27 50.01 -27.93
C ARG A 131 -10.16 49.19 -27.00
N CYS A 132 -11.12 49.80 -26.31
CA CYS A 132 -11.97 49.13 -25.34
C CYS A 132 -12.83 48.02 -25.95
N ALA A 133 -13.31 48.21 -27.18
CA ALA A 133 -14.12 47.20 -27.84
C ALA A 133 -13.36 45.90 -28.09
N GLU A 134 -12.09 45.98 -28.52
CA GLU A 134 -11.23 44.82 -28.76
C GLU A 134 -10.89 44.10 -27.45
N ILE A 135 -10.39 44.85 -26.46
CA ILE A 135 -9.98 44.33 -25.14
C ILE A 135 -11.19 43.76 -24.38
N GLY A 136 -12.33 44.44 -24.47
CA GLY A 136 -13.59 44.01 -23.90
C GLY A 136 -14.11 42.71 -24.53
N ASN A 137 -13.98 42.56 -25.85
CA ASN A 137 -14.33 41.32 -26.55
C ASN A 137 -13.42 40.16 -26.13
N SER A 138 -12.10 40.37 -26.07
CA SER A 138 -11.17 39.33 -25.63
C SER A 138 -11.41 38.93 -24.17
N TYR A 139 -11.64 39.91 -23.29
CA TYR A 139 -11.95 39.66 -21.88
C TYR A 139 -13.25 38.87 -21.73
N ARG A 140 -14.33 39.27 -22.40
CA ARG A 140 -15.61 38.52 -22.37
C ARG A 140 -15.44 37.10 -22.91
N ALA A 141 -14.69 36.91 -24.00
CA ALA A 141 -14.43 35.60 -24.57
C ALA A 141 -13.66 34.69 -23.58
N GLU A 142 -12.65 35.24 -22.90
CA GLU A 142 -11.90 34.52 -21.86
C GLU A 142 -12.79 34.16 -20.66
N GLN A 143 -13.56 35.10 -20.13
CA GLN A 143 -14.49 34.85 -19.03
C GLN A 143 -15.56 33.83 -19.43
N GLU A 144 -16.07 33.90 -20.66
CA GLU A 144 -17.03 32.91 -21.15
C GLU A 144 -16.40 31.53 -21.27
N ALA A 145 -15.14 31.43 -21.72
CA ALA A 145 -14.40 30.17 -21.78
C ALA A 145 -14.16 29.55 -20.39
N ILE A 146 -13.79 30.37 -19.39
CA ILE A 146 -13.63 29.95 -17.99
C ILE A 146 -14.99 29.47 -17.44
N ARG A 147 -16.06 30.25 -17.64
CA ARG A 147 -17.41 29.90 -17.20
C ARG A 147 -17.91 28.62 -17.88
N LYS A 148 -17.67 28.44 -19.19
CA LYS A 148 -17.99 27.20 -19.93
C LYS A 148 -17.26 26.02 -19.31
N THR A 149 -15.94 26.14 -19.12
CA THR A 149 -15.08 25.13 -18.50
C THR A 149 -15.59 24.75 -17.11
N ARG A 150 -15.91 25.74 -16.27
CA ARG A 150 -16.46 25.55 -14.92
C ARG A 150 -17.83 24.87 -14.95
N LYS A 151 -18.73 25.26 -15.86
CA LYS A 151 -20.05 24.63 -16.02
C LYS A 151 -19.92 23.17 -16.45
N THR A 152 -19.08 22.88 -17.44
CA THR A 152 -18.82 21.51 -17.88
C THR A 152 -18.15 20.67 -16.79
N GLY A 153 -17.15 21.24 -16.09
CA GLY A 153 -16.47 20.58 -14.98
C GLY A 153 -17.42 20.30 -13.81
N SER A 154 -18.31 21.24 -13.48
CA SER A 154 -19.33 21.06 -12.43
C SER A 154 -20.35 19.96 -12.78
N LYS A 155 -20.76 19.85 -14.05
CA LYS A 155 -21.59 18.71 -14.52
C LYS A 155 -20.86 17.39 -14.31
N ILE A 156 -19.55 17.31 -14.64
CA ILE A 156 -18.73 16.11 -14.43
C ILE A 156 -18.56 15.82 -12.93
N ARG A 157 -18.31 16.83 -12.09
CA ARG A 157 -18.29 16.69 -10.62
C ARG A 157 -19.58 16.07 -10.10
N GLY A 158 -20.73 16.51 -10.60
CA GLY A 158 -22.03 15.91 -10.26
C GLY A 158 -22.10 14.40 -10.56
N THR A 159 -21.46 13.93 -11.64
CA THR A 159 -21.37 12.48 -11.91
C THR A 159 -20.45 11.75 -10.92
N TYR A 160 -19.41 12.42 -10.41
CA TYR A 160 -18.47 11.85 -9.44
C TYR A 160 -19.16 11.68 -8.09
N ILE A 161 -19.94 12.68 -7.67
CA ILE A 161 -20.74 12.64 -6.45
C ILE A 161 -21.78 11.51 -6.52
N LYS A 162 -22.54 11.42 -7.61
CA LYS A 162 -23.52 10.33 -7.79
C LYS A 162 -22.88 8.95 -7.70
N TRP A 163 -21.72 8.79 -8.33
CA TRP A 163 -20.96 7.54 -8.25
C TRP A 163 -20.49 7.26 -6.82
N ALA A 164 -19.94 8.26 -6.14
CA ALA A 164 -19.44 8.12 -4.77
C ALA A 164 -20.56 7.79 -3.77
N GLN A 165 -21.74 8.39 -3.93
CA GLN A 165 -22.93 8.07 -3.12
C GLN A 165 -23.41 6.63 -3.37
N GLY A 166 -23.43 6.17 -4.63
CA GLY A 166 -23.75 4.78 -4.95
C GLY A 166 -22.73 3.79 -4.40
N GLU A 167 -21.45 4.14 -4.44
CA GLU A 167 -20.39 3.30 -3.88
C GLU A 167 -20.45 3.26 -2.35
N LYS A 168 -20.77 4.39 -1.71
CA LYS A 168 -20.99 4.44 -0.25
C LYS A 168 -22.10 3.49 0.18
N THR A 169 -23.26 3.54 -0.48
CA THR A 169 -24.38 2.65 -0.14
C THR A 169 -24.07 1.18 -0.44
N ARG A 170 -23.30 0.90 -1.51
CA ARG A 170 -22.79 -0.45 -1.80
C ARG A 170 -21.90 -0.98 -0.68
N LEU A 171 -20.94 -0.18 -0.23
CA LEU A 171 -20.01 -0.54 0.85
C LEU A 171 -20.73 -0.69 2.19
N GLU A 172 -21.70 0.17 2.51
CA GLU A 172 -22.54 0.05 3.71
C GLU A 172 -23.36 -1.25 3.69
N SER A 173 -23.93 -1.62 2.54
CA SER A 173 -24.64 -2.90 2.39
C SER A 173 -23.71 -4.12 2.50
N GLU A 174 -22.50 -4.04 1.93
CA GLU A 174 -21.49 -5.09 2.03
C GLU A 174 -20.99 -5.26 3.47
N LEU A 175 -20.80 -4.14 4.18
CA LEU A 175 -20.42 -4.12 5.58
C LEU A 175 -21.48 -4.79 6.46
N GLU A 176 -22.76 -4.47 6.24
CA GLU A 176 -23.88 -5.10 6.96
C GLU A 176 -23.96 -6.61 6.68
N GLY A 177 -23.71 -7.03 5.44
CA GLY A 177 -23.63 -8.45 5.07
C GLY A 177 -22.49 -9.17 5.80
N LYS A 178 -21.27 -8.61 5.76
CA LYS A 178 -20.10 -9.17 6.43
C LYS A 178 -20.26 -9.21 7.95
N LYS A 179 -20.89 -8.20 8.55
CA LYS A 179 -21.17 -8.18 10.00
C LYS A 179 -22.06 -9.34 10.41
N LYS A 180 -23.07 -9.71 9.62
CA LYS A 180 -23.90 -10.89 9.86
C LYS A 180 -23.11 -12.19 9.72
N GLU A 181 -22.31 -12.30 8.67
CA GLU A 181 -21.45 -13.47 8.44
C GLU A 181 -20.41 -13.66 9.56
N VAL A 182 -19.85 -12.58 10.11
CA VAL A 182 -18.95 -12.66 11.28
C VAL A 182 -19.65 -13.29 12.47
N VAL A 183 -20.89 -12.87 12.78
CA VAL A 183 -21.64 -13.42 13.92
C VAL A 183 -21.90 -14.93 13.74
N GLU A 184 -22.20 -15.37 12.53
CA GLU A 184 -22.36 -16.80 12.22
C GLU A 184 -21.04 -17.57 12.36
N LYS A 185 -19.96 -17.05 11.78
CA LYS A 185 -18.62 -17.65 11.84
C LYS A 185 -18.02 -17.66 13.24
N GLU A 186 -18.31 -16.66 14.06
CA GLU A 186 -17.95 -16.60 15.48
C GLU A 186 -18.61 -17.76 16.25
N GLN A 187 -19.91 -18.03 16.00
CA GLN A 187 -20.59 -19.17 16.61
C GLN A 187 -20.03 -20.51 16.13
N GLU A 188 -19.74 -20.66 14.82
CA GLU A 188 -19.10 -21.87 14.28
C GLU A 188 -17.72 -22.12 14.88
N THR A 189 -16.91 -21.05 15.01
CA THR A 189 -15.56 -21.12 15.58
C THR A 189 -15.63 -21.51 17.06
N GLU A 190 -16.59 -20.95 17.81
CA GLU A 190 -16.77 -21.30 19.22
C GLU A 190 -17.21 -22.76 19.41
N ARG A 191 -18.12 -23.26 18.55
CA ARG A 191 -18.49 -24.69 18.55
C ARG A 191 -17.29 -25.58 18.25
N ALA A 192 -16.47 -25.21 17.27
CA ALA A 192 -15.24 -25.95 16.94
C ALA A 192 -14.21 -25.87 18.07
N ARG A 193 -14.11 -24.75 18.78
CA ARG A 193 -13.24 -24.57 19.96
C ARG A 193 -13.65 -25.52 21.09
N ILE A 194 -14.93 -25.58 21.40
CA ILE A 194 -15.47 -26.49 22.42
C ILE A 194 -15.23 -27.96 22.03
N ALA A 195 -15.44 -28.31 20.75
CA ALA A 195 -15.16 -29.67 20.25
C ALA A 195 -13.67 -30.04 20.36
N LEU A 196 -12.77 -29.12 20.00
CA LEU A 196 -11.33 -29.31 20.16
C LEU A 196 -10.95 -29.52 21.62
N GLU A 197 -11.48 -28.70 22.53
CA GLU A 197 -11.20 -28.81 23.96
C GLU A 197 -11.63 -30.18 24.53
N ARG A 198 -12.78 -30.71 24.09
CA ARG A 198 -13.24 -32.06 24.46
C ARG A 198 -12.32 -33.16 23.95
N VAL A 199 -11.89 -33.07 22.69
CA VAL A 199 -11.01 -34.07 22.06
C VAL A 199 -9.62 -34.04 22.69
N GLU A 200 -9.06 -32.85 22.96
CA GLU A 200 -7.79 -32.70 23.66
C GLU A 200 -7.86 -33.22 25.10
N ALA A 201 -8.98 -33.02 25.81
CA ALA A 201 -9.18 -33.58 27.14
C ALA A 201 -9.19 -35.12 27.13
N LYS A 202 -9.98 -35.74 26.24
CA LYS A 202 -10.01 -37.21 26.08
C LYS A 202 -8.62 -37.77 25.72
N SER A 203 -7.94 -37.16 24.75
CA SER A 203 -6.60 -37.59 24.34
C SER A 203 -5.57 -37.48 25.47
N LYS A 204 -5.65 -36.45 26.32
CA LYS A 204 -4.79 -36.32 27.51
C LYS A 204 -5.07 -37.42 28.53
N GLU A 205 -6.33 -37.70 28.82
CA GLU A 205 -6.73 -38.78 29.74
C GLU A 205 -6.21 -40.14 29.24
N ASP A 206 -6.34 -40.44 27.95
CA ASP A 206 -5.86 -41.70 27.38
C ASP A 206 -4.34 -41.79 27.35
N LEU A 207 -3.65 -40.68 27.07
CA LEU A 207 -2.20 -40.61 27.16
C LEU A 207 -1.71 -40.87 28.60
N GLU A 208 -2.39 -40.32 29.62
CA GLU A 208 -2.06 -40.60 31.03
C GLU A 208 -2.28 -42.06 31.41
N LYS A 209 -3.39 -42.68 30.95
CA LYS A 209 -3.60 -44.13 31.13
C LYS A 209 -2.49 -44.93 30.47
N LYS A 210 -2.09 -44.60 29.25
CA LYS A 210 -0.99 -45.28 28.52
C LYS A 210 0.36 -45.09 29.23
N LYS A 211 0.65 -43.91 29.79
CA LYS A 211 1.85 -43.64 30.64
C LYS A 211 1.85 -44.44 31.94
N SER A 212 0.67 -44.76 32.48
CA SER A 212 0.56 -45.60 33.68
C SER A 212 0.79 -47.10 33.42
N SER A 213 0.83 -47.52 32.16
CA SER A 213 0.99 -48.93 31.80
C SER A 213 2.34 -49.52 32.28
N PRO A 214 2.38 -50.78 32.74
CA PRO A 214 3.62 -51.44 33.13
C PRO A 214 4.66 -51.49 32.00
N LEU A 215 4.20 -51.61 30.75
CA LEU A 215 5.05 -51.63 29.56
C LEU A 215 5.84 -50.32 29.40
N TYR A 216 5.17 -49.17 29.56
CA TYR A 216 5.81 -47.86 29.46
C TYR A 216 6.87 -47.67 30.56
N GLN A 217 6.56 -48.06 31.79
CA GLN A 217 7.51 -48.04 32.90
C GLN A 217 8.72 -48.95 32.62
N SER A 218 8.50 -50.14 32.05
CA SER A 218 9.59 -51.02 31.61
C SER A 218 10.45 -50.36 30.54
N LEU A 219 9.85 -49.71 29.54
CA LEU A 219 10.58 -49.08 28.45
C LEU A 219 11.41 -47.88 28.91
N LEU A 220 10.87 -47.08 29.84
CA LEU A 220 11.62 -46.02 30.53
C LEU A 220 12.81 -46.58 31.32
N THR A 221 12.61 -47.65 32.09
CA THR A 221 13.72 -48.26 32.83
C THR A 221 14.79 -48.78 31.89
N HIS A 222 14.44 -49.48 30.81
CA HIS A 222 15.39 -49.93 29.78
C HIS A 222 16.15 -48.78 29.10
N ARG A 223 15.47 -47.66 28.79
CA ARG A 223 16.16 -46.47 28.26
C ARG A 223 17.18 -45.91 29.24
N THR A 224 16.81 -45.78 30.51
CA THR A 224 17.74 -45.27 31.52
C THR A 224 18.91 -46.23 31.78
N THR A 225 18.69 -47.55 31.70
CA THR A 225 19.76 -48.53 31.86
C THR A 225 20.70 -48.54 30.66
N LEU A 226 20.18 -48.44 29.43
CA LEU A 226 20.98 -48.28 28.22
C LEU A 226 21.88 -47.04 28.31
N ASN A 227 21.35 -45.89 28.70
CA ASN A 227 22.16 -44.67 28.86
C ASN A 227 23.24 -44.82 29.93
N ARG A 228 22.95 -45.52 31.04
CA ARG A 228 23.96 -45.83 32.06
C ARG A 228 25.04 -46.76 31.54
N LEU A 229 24.66 -47.79 30.78
CA LEU A 229 25.60 -48.73 30.18
C LEU A 229 26.51 -48.02 29.18
N ARG A 230 25.95 -47.17 28.32
CA ARG A 230 26.69 -46.37 27.35
C ARG A 230 27.70 -45.43 28.01
N ASN A 231 27.27 -44.68 29.01
CA ASN A 231 28.19 -43.81 29.76
C ASN A 231 29.33 -44.61 30.41
N LYS A 232 29.07 -45.85 30.82
CA LYS A 232 30.09 -46.74 31.37
C LYS A 232 31.03 -47.26 30.28
N THR A 233 30.53 -47.65 29.12
CA THR A 233 31.37 -48.09 27.99
C THR A 233 32.24 -46.94 27.47
N ASP A 234 31.69 -45.73 27.32
CA ASP A 234 32.44 -44.55 26.90
C ASP A 234 33.55 -44.21 27.90
N LYS A 235 33.25 -44.33 29.20
CA LYS A 235 34.25 -44.15 30.26
C LYS A 235 35.37 -45.19 30.16
N LEU A 236 35.03 -46.47 30.01
CA LEU A 236 36.02 -47.54 29.86
C LEU A 236 36.84 -47.36 28.58
N GLN A 237 36.23 -46.94 27.48
CA GLN A 237 36.93 -46.68 26.23
C GLN A 237 37.90 -45.50 26.37
N ASN A 238 37.52 -44.45 27.08
CA ASN A 238 38.41 -43.34 27.39
C ASN A 238 39.57 -43.76 28.31
N GLU A 239 39.32 -44.62 29.31
CA GLU A 239 40.37 -45.20 30.15
C GLU A 239 41.34 -46.06 29.32
N ILE A 240 40.83 -46.89 28.41
CA ILE A 240 41.65 -47.69 27.48
C ILE A 240 42.46 -46.79 26.54
N ASN A 241 41.85 -45.74 25.97
CA ASN A 241 42.55 -44.81 25.08
C ASN A 241 43.65 -44.02 25.82
N SER A 242 43.39 -43.64 27.08
CA SER A 242 44.40 -43.03 27.95
C SER A 242 45.57 -43.98 28.21
N LEU A 243 45.29 -45.25 28.55
CA LEU A 243 46.31 -46.28 28.70
C LEU A 243 47.09 -46.49 27.41
N LYS A 244 46.42 -46.60 26.26
CA LYS A 244 47.07 -46.70 24.94
C LYS A 244 47.99 -45.51 24.66
N SER A 245 47.55 -44.28 24.95
CA SER A 245 48.39 -43.08 24.81
C SER A 245 49.65 -43.14 25.67
N ILE A 246 49.53 -43.58 26.92
CA ILE A 246 50.68 -43.75 27.83
C ILE A 246 51.64 -44.82 27.29
N LEU A 247 51.11 -45.94 26.78
CA LEU A 247 51.94 -47.01 26.22
C LEU A 247 52.58 -46.60 24.88
N ASP A 248 51.89 -45.80 24.05
CA ASP A 248 52.44 -45.21 22.83
C ASP A 248 53.57 -44.21 23.14
N GLU A 249 53.41 -43.37 24.16
CA GLU A 249 54.48 -42.48 24.64
C GLU A 249 55.68 -43.27 25.16
N LEU A 250 55.44 -44.34 25.93
CA LEU A 250 56.50 -45.23 26.42
C LEU A 250 57.25 -45.88 25.26
N ARG A 251 56.53 -46.38 24.25
CA ARG A 251 57.11 -46.98 23.05
C ARG A 251 57.97 -45.98 22.27
N ASN A 252 57.46 -44.78 22.03
CA ASN A 252 58.15 -43.77 21.23
C ASN A 252 59.32 -43.10 21.96
N GLY A 253 59.24 -43.00 23.29
CA GLY A 253 60.25 -42.35 24.13
C GLY A 253 61.33 -43.29 24.69
N TYR A 254 61.17 -44.61 24.56
CA TYR A 254 62.11 -45.59 25.09
C TYR A 254 63.40 -45.68 24.24
N ASN A 255 64.55 -45.78 24.92
CA ASN A 255 65.85 -45.97 24.28
C ASN A 255 66.25 -47.47 24.30
N PRO A 256 66.33 -48.15 23.13
CA PRO A 256 66.62 -49.58 23.01
C PRO A 256 67.98 -50.04 23.57
N ASN A 257 68.90 -49.11 23.85
CA ASN A 257 70.26 -49.43 24.29
C ASN A 257 70.38 -49.57 25.83
N TYR A 258 69.35 -49.19 26.60
CA TYR A 258 69.33 -49.42 28.05
C TYR A 258 68.82 -50.84 28.36
N GLN A 259 69.56 -51.56 29.22
CA GLN A 259 69.31 -52.96 29.58
C GLN A 259 68.17 -53.16 30.60
N ASP A 260 67.10 -52.37 30.53
CA ASP A 260 65.91 -52.61 31.35
C ASP A 260 64.99 -53.63 30.65
N MET A 261 65.09 -54.89 31.09
CA MET A 261 64.31 -55.99 30.52
C MET A 261 62.79 -55.83 30.74
N ALA A 262 62.35 -55.13 31.79
CA ALA A 262 60.93 -54.97 32.09
C ALA A 262 60.27 -53.97 31.13
N VAL A 263 60.93 -52.85 30.84
CA VAL A 263 60.42 -51.85 29.87
C VAL A 263 60.41 -52.43 28.46
N LYS A 264 61.47 -53.17 28.08
CA LYS A 264 61.53 -53.86 26.78
C LYS A 264 60.40 -54.89 26.62
N ALA A 265 60.12 -55.68 27.65
CA ALA A 265 59.02 -56.65 27.61
C ALA A 265 57.64 -55.97 27.49
N ALA A 266 57.42 -54.86 28.19
CA ALA A 266 56.18 -54.09 28.13
C ALA A 266 55.95 -53.46 26.74
N VAL A 267 56.99 -52.92 26.10
CA VAL A 267 56.91 -52.36 24.73
C VAL A 267 56.63 -53.46 23.71
N VAL A 268 57.33 -54.61 23.78
CA VAL A 268 57.11 -55.74 22.87
C VAL A 268 55.70 -56.31 23.03
N GLY A 269 55.21 -56.49 24.26
CA GLY A 269 53.84 -56.96 24.51
C GLY A 269 52.76 -55.98 24.03
N TYR A 270 53.03 -54.68 24.07
CA TYR A 270 52.14 -53.67 23.52
C TYR A 270 52.15 -53.64 21.98
N GLU A 271 53.32 -53.81 21.37
CA GLU A 271 53.46 -53.96 19.91
C GLU A 271 52.74 -55.22 19.40
N GLU A 272 52.79 -56.31 20.15
CA GLU A 272 52.03 -57.54 19.90
C GLU A 272 50.51 -57.31 20.02
N LEU A 273 50.06 -56.63 21.09
CA LEU A 273 48.65 -56.28 21.29
C LEU A 273 48.08 -55.40 20.16
N GLN A 274 48.90 -54.49 19.63
CA GLN A 274 48.51 -53.62 18.52
C GLN A 274 48.72 -54.28 17.13
N GLY A 275 49.32 -55.48 17.08
CA GLY A 275 49.61 -56.19 15.83
C GLY A 275 50.73 -55.57 14.99
N LEU A 276 51.58 -54.71 15.57
CA LEU A 276 52.72 -54.11 14.90
C LEU A 276 53.97 -54.99 15.10
N THR A 277 54.14 -56.04 14.29
CA THR A 277 55.35 -56.86 14.34
C THR A 277 56.58 -56.07 13.84
N SER A 278 57.56 -55.81 14.71
CA SER A 278 58.87 -55.29 14.34
C SER A 278 59.90 -56.43 14.29
N SER A 279 60.37 -56.74 13.09
CA SER A 279 61.35 -57.79 12.79
C SER A 279 62.74 -57.42 13.30
N TYR A 280 63.16 -57.92 14.47
CA TYR A 280 64.58 -57.97 14.86
C TYR A 280 64.91 -59.25 15.65
N THR A 281 65.28 -60.29 14.91
CA THR A 281 66.08 -61.41 15.40
C THR A 281 67.56 -61.11 15.18
N SER A 282 68.38 -61.24 16.22
CA SER A 282 69.83 -61.45 16.09
C SER A 282 70.31 -62.24 17.30
N THR A 283 70.83 -63.42 16.98
CA THR A 283 71.38 -64.50 17.81
C THR A 283 72.67 -64.13 18.54
N PRO A 284 73.10 -64.96 19.52
CA PRO A 284 74.51 -65.39 19.54
C PRO A 284 74.65 -66.92 19.54
N GLU A 285 75.60 -67.38 18.72
CA GLU A 285 75.99 -68.77 18.52
C GLU A 285 76.80 -69.38 19.70
N GLU A 286 76.39 -70.61 20.02
CA GLU A 286 77.12 -71.85 20.33
C GLU A 286 78.44 -71.88 21.13
N GLY A 287 78.48 -72.85 22.06
CA GLY A 287 79.67 -73.35 22.76
C GLY A 287 79.42 -74.70 23.43
N ASP A 288 79.33 -75.75 22.61
CA ASP A 288 79.86 -77.13 22.75
C ASP A 288 79.86 -77.89 24.11
N SER A 289 79.25 -79.10 24.09
CA SER A 289 79.90 -80.42 24.34
C SER A 289 79.11 -81.43 25.21
N LEU A 290 78.63 -82.50 24.54
CA LEU A 290 78.67 -83.96 24.85
C LEU A 290 78.20 -84.45 26.26
N THR A 291 77.33 -85.46 26.45
CA THR A 291 77.22 -86.78 25.78
C THR A 291 76.01 -87.62 26.28
N SER A 292 75.47 -88.49 25.40
CA SER A 292 74.87 -89.85 25.65
C SER A 292 73.44 -89.91 26.26
N GLN A 293 72.44 -90.67 25.78
CA GLN A 293 72.37 -91.93 25.01
C GLN A 293 71.02 -92.09 24.26
N ASN A 294 71.05 -92.99 23.28
CA ASN A 294 69.99 -93.89 22.76
C ASN A 294 69.23 -93.57 21.46
N GLU A 295 69.56 -94.45 20.50
CA GLU A 295 68.71 -95.19 19.56
C GLU A 295 68.25 -94.51 18.25
N GLU A 296 69.10 -94.74 17.24
CA GLU A 296 68.86 -95.19 15.84
C GLU A 296 67.41 -95.20 15.32
N GLN A 297 67.09 -94.92 14.05
CA GLN A 297 67.79 -94.52 12.83
C GLN A 297 66.71 -94.23 11.77
N HIS A 298 67.13 -93.54 10.70
CA HIS A 298 66.58 -93.47 9.35
C HIS A 298 65.72 -92.25 8.93
N GLN A 299 66.29 -91.58 7.92
CA GLN A 299 65.88 -90.40 7.18
C GLN A 299 64.71 -90.68 6.21
N VAL A 300 63.90 -89.65 5.92
CA VAL A 300 63.77 -88.95 4.61
C VAL A 300 62.38 -88.27 4.47
N SER A 301 62.43 -86.95 4.22
CA SER A 301 61.52 -86.06 3.47
C SER A 301 60.03 -85.86 3.81
N GLU A 302 59.71 -84.56 4.00
CA GLU A 302 58.60 -83.77 3.43
C GLU A 302 57.12 -84.12 3.74
N PRO A 303 56.24 -83.10 3.71
CA PRO A 303 55.20 -82.94 4.73
C PRO A 303 53.79 -83.28 4.24
N ILE A 304 52.84 -83.21 5.19
CA ILE A 304 51.39 -82.94 5.03
C ILE A 304 50.46 -84.15 5.22
N GLU A 305 49.39 -83.84 5.97
CA GLU A 305 48.10 -84.51 6.15
C GLU A 305 48.06 -85.81 6.99
N VAL A 306 47.79 -85.62 8.28
CA VAL A 306 46.98 -86.58 9.04
C VAL A 306 45.52 -86.16 8.95
N LYS A 307 44.73 -86.99 8.29
CA LYS A 307 43.28 -86.94 8.25
C LYS A 307 42.67 -87.70 9.44
N GLN A 308 41.59 -87.10 9.93
CA GLN A 308 40.35 -87.72 10.44
C GLN A 308 40.37 -88.43 11.79
N GLU A 309 39.85 -87.72 12.80
CA GLU A 309 38.77 -88.26 13.62
C GLU A 309 37.52 -87.42 13.36
N GLU A 310 36.47 -88.09 12.85
CA GLU A 310 35.17 -87.51 12.53
C GLU A 310 34.32 -87.42 13.81
N GLU A 311 34.40 -86.31 14.53
CA GLU A 311 33.32 -85.78 15.36
C GLU A 311 33.44 -84.25 15.31
N GLY A 312 32.50 -83.57 14.63
CA GLY A 312 32.60 -82.13 14.40
C GLY A 312 31.30 -81.51 13.92
N GLU A 313 30.31 -81.43 14.82
CA GLU A 313 29.30 -80.37 14.76
C GLU A 313 30.00 -79.04 15.07
N GLU A 314 30.62 -78.42 14.06
CA GLU A 314 31.01 -77.02 14.15
C GLU A 314 29.73 -76.17 14.06
N GLY A 315 29.24 -75.83 15.24
CA GLY A 315 28.27 -74.75 15.43
C GLY A 315 28.79 -73.50 14.73
N LYS A 316 28.12 -73.17 13.63
CA LYS A 316 28.18 -71.87 12.97
C LYS A 316 28.01 -70.81 14.05
N GLN A 317 29.11 -70.16 14.46
CA GLN A 317 29.05 -68.92 15.22
C GLN A 317 28.33 -67.92 14.32
N VAL A 318 27.05 -67.71 14.61
CA VAL A 318 26.31 -66.56 14.10
C VAL A 318 27.01 -65.36 14.70
N GLU A 319 27.80 -64.65 13.90
CA GLU A 319 28.20 -63.28 14.25
C GLU A 319 26.89 -62.51 14.45
N GLU A 320 26.55 -62.23 15.71
CA GLU A 320 25.49 -61.30 16.03
C GLU A 320 25.82 -59.97 15.34
N PRO A 321 24.88 -59.35 14.61
CA PRO A 321 25.15 -58.08 13.96
C PRO A 321 25.53 -57.05 15.04
N GLU A 322 26.75 -56.51 14.96
CA GLU A 322 27.17 -55.41 15.83
C GLU A 322 26.21 -54.23 15.62
N ILE A 323 25.45 -53.90 16.68
CA ILE A 323 24.55 -52.75 16.68
C ILE A 323 25.41 -51.50 16.54
N GLN A 324 25.19 -50.73 15.49
CA GLN A 324 26.02 -49.57 15.22
C GLN A 324 25.60 -48.38 16.11
N ASP A 325 26.56 -47.54 16.49
CA ASP A 325 26.33 -46.39 17.40
C ASP A 325 25.21 -45.45 16.95
N TRP A 326 24.94 -45.37 15.64
CA TRP A 326 23.88 -44.54 15.09
C TRP A 326 22.47 -45.10 15.37
N GLU A 327 22.31 -46.42 15.44
CA GLU A 327 21.03 -47.09 15.77
C GLU A 327 20.66 -46.84 17.22
N LEU A 328 21.66 -46.88 18.10
CA LEU A 328 21.53 -46.53 19.52
C LEU A 328 21.19 -45.05 19.71
N ASN A 329 21.85 -44.16 18.97
CA ASN A 329 21.53 -42.73 18.93
C ASN A 329 20.12 -42.45 18.41
N GLU A 330 19.60 -43.28 17.50
CA GLU A 330 18.24 -43.15 17.00
C GLU A 330 17.21 -43.56 18.06
N LEU A 331 17.44 -44.69 18.75
CA LEU A 331 16.60 -45.18 19.84
C LEU A 331 16.56 -44.19 21.01
N GLU A 332 17.68 -43.55 21.34
CA GLU A 332 17.73 -42.51 22.38
C GLU A 332 16.97 -41.24 21.98
N ARG A 333 16.98 -40.87 20.69
CA ARG A 333 16.28 -39.66 20.22
C ARG A 333 14.79 -39.87 19.98
N LYS A 334 14.30 -41.12 19.89
CA LYS A 334 12.88 -41.40 19.72
C LYS A 334 12.11 -40.96 20.97
N ASP A 335 11.01 -40.26 20.72
CA ASP A 335 10.07 -39.84 21.76
C ASP A 335 9.12 -41.01 22.07
N LEU A 336 9.17 -41.50 23.31
CA LEU A 336 8.32 -42.61 23.73
C LEU A 336 6.84 -42.19 23.71
N GLU A 337 6.55 -40.92 24.02
CA GLU A 337 5.18 -40.40 24.13
C GLU A 337 4.48 -40.40 22.77
N SER A 338 5.21 -39.98 21.73
CA SER A 338 4.76 -40.05 20.33
C SER A 338 4.44 -41.49 19.87
N LEU A 339 5.23 -42.49 20.30
CA LEU A 339 4.97 -43.90 19.97
C LEU A 339 3.71 -44.45 20.66
N LEU A 340 3.33 -43.94 21.82
CA LEU A 340 2.09 -44.33 22.51
C LEU A 340 0.83 -43.76 21.84
N LEU A 341 0.97 -42.70 21.06
CA LEU A 341 -0.12 -42.12 20.27
C LEU A 341 -0.32 -42.83 18.92
N GLU A 342 0.71 -43.50 18.37
CA GLU A 342 0.62 -44.30 17.14
C GLU A 342 -0.12 -45.65 17.34
N VAL A 343 -0.13 -46.19 18.56
CA VAL A 343 -0.81 -47.45 18.89
C VAL A 343 -2.18 -47.14 19.49
N GLU A 344 -3.18 -46.95 18.65
CA GLU A 344 -4.59 -47.03 19.06
C GLU A 344 -5.15 -48.42 18.70
N PRO A 345 -5.83 -49.11 19.63
CA PRO A 345 -6.82 -50.10 19.25
C PRO A 345 -8.03 -49.36 18.67
N GLU A 346 -8.42 -49.69 17.43
CA GLU A 346 -9.76 -49.39 16.94
C GLU A 346 -10.74 -50.15 17.82
N ASP A 347 -11.43 -49.46 18.74
CA ASP A 347 -12.76 -49.83 19.27
C ASP A 347 -13.22 -48.76 20.26
N GLU A 348 -14.16 -47.91 19.82
CA GLU A 348 -15.41 -47.53 20.48
C GLU A 348 -15.99 -46.31 19.76
N ASP A 349 -16.83 -46.60 18.77
CA ASP A 349 -17.70 -45.64 18.11
C ASP A 349 -18.69 -45.06 19.13
N ASP A 350 -18.56 -43.77 19.42
CA ASP A 350 -19.65 -42.91 19.89
C ASP A 350 -19.83 -41.81 18.83
N ASP A 351 -20.48 -42.14 17.70
CA ASP A 351 -21.23 -41.15 16.93
C ASP A 351 -22.42 -41.81 16.23
N GLU A 352 -23.62 -41.42 16.67
CA GLU A 352 -24.87 -41.60 15.94
C GLU A 352 -24.75 -40.86 14.59
N GLY A 353 -24.46 -41.57 13.50
CA GLY A 353 -24.44 -40.93 12.18
C GLY A 353 -23.99 -41.80 11.02
N GLU A 354 -24.98 -42.41 10.36
CA GLU A 354 -24.97 -42.92 8.98
C GLU A 354 -24.41 -44.34 8.73
N GLU A 355 -25.36 -45.26 8.56
CA GLU A 355 -25.22 -46.61 8.01
C GLU A 355 -24.46 -46.60 6.68
N GLY A 356 -23.19 -47.01 6.73
CA GLY A 356 -22.29 -46.99 5.59
C GLY A 356 -21.32 -48.16 5.56
N SER A 357 -21.86 -49.39 5.49
CA SER A 357 -21.21 -50.56 4.88
C SER A 357 -20.28 -51.43 5.74
N LEU A 358 -20.92 -52.33 6.49
CA LEU A 358 -20.40 -53.68 6.78
C LEU A 358 -20.20 -54.54 5.51
N LEU A 359 -20.54 -54.05 4.31
CA LEU A 359 -20.40 -54.76 3.03
C LEU A 359 -19.04 -54.53 2.34
N TRP A 360 -18.17 -53.65 2.86
CA TRP A 360 -16.83 -53.39 2.28
C TRP A 360 -15.66 -54.03 3.03
N LYS A 361 -15.91 -54.75 4.13
CA LYS A 361 -14.88 -55.52 4.85
C LYS A 361 -14.60 -56.85 4.15
N ILE A 362 -13.98 -56.77 2.97
CA ILE A 362 -13.60 -57.94 2.17
C ILE A 362 -12.59 -58.83 2.91
N ASP A 363 -11.80 -58.26 3.82
CA ASP A 363 -10.74 -58.96 4.57
C ASP A 363 -11.28 -60.01 5.56
N GLU A 364 -12.48 -59.85 6.11
CA GLU A 364 -13.10 -60.80 7.06
C GLU A 364 -13.77 -62.01 6.40
N TYR A 365 -13.99 -61.97 5.07
CA TYR A 365 -14.67 -63.04 4.33
C TYR A 365 -13.69 -64.00 3.63
N ILE A 366 -12.39 -63.80 3.79
CA ILE A 366 -11.36 -64.60 3.12
C ILE A 366 -10.87 -65.70 4.07
N PRO A 367 -10.93 -67.00 3.67
CA PRO A 367 -10.41 -68.10 4.49
C PRO A 367 -8.90 -67.95 4.75
N ASP A 368 -8.45 -68.29 5.97
CA ASP A 368 -7.05 -68.13 6.43
C ASP A 368 -5.99 -68.69 5.46
N SER A 369 -6.30 -69.74 4.70
CA SER A 369 -5.39 -70.32 3.70
C SER A 369 -5.10 -69.42 2.48
N LEU A 370 -5.91 -68.38 2.28
CA LEU A 370 -5.82 -67.44 1.16
C LEU A 370 -5.34 -66.05 1.59
N TYR A 371 -5.13 -65.83 2.89
CA TYR A 371 -4.78 -64.52 3.45
C TYR A 371 -3.43 -64.01 2.93
N ASP A 372 -2.37 -64.84 2.96
CA ASP A 372 -1.05 -64.48 2.42
C ASP A 372 -1.08 -64.12 0.92
N SER A 373 -1.91 -64.84 0.15
CA SER A 373 -2.09 -64.55 -1.28
C SER A 373 -2.90 -63.27 -1.52
N TRP A 374 -3.81 -62.93 -0.62
CA TRP A 374 -4.62 -61.71 -0.68
C TRP A 374 -3.79 -60.47 -0.33
N GLU A 375 -2.93 -60.53 0.68
CA GLU A 375 -2.02 -59.41 1.01
C GLU A 375 -1.13 -59.05 -0.18
N SER A 376 -0.57 -60.06 -0.85
CA SER A 376 0.28 -59.86 -2.03
C SER A 376 -0.48 -59.19 -3.19
N VAL A 377 -1.74 -59.55 -3.41
CA VAL A 377 -2.59 -58.97 -4.47
C VAL A 377 -3.05 -57.56 -4.12
N ARG A 378 -3.42 -57.32 -2.85
CA ARG A 378 -3.78 -56.00 -2.31
C ARG A 378 -2.64 -55.02 -2.48
N ASP A 379 -1.43 -55.42 -2.09
CA ASP A 379 -0.26 -54.55 -2.12
C ASP A 379 0.14 -54.22 -3.57
N LEU A 380 0.03 -55.21 -4.48
CA LEU A 380 0.23 -55.00 -5.90
C LEU A 380 -0.83 -54.05 -6.50
N ALA A 381 -2.10 -54.17 -6.08
CA ALA A 381 -3.20 -53.34 -6.55
C ALA A 381 -3.06 -51.89 -6.05
N ILE A 382 -2.63 -51.68 -4.81
CA ILE A 382 -2.32 -50.36 -4.26
C ILE A 382 -1.12 -49.75 -5.01
N GLU A 383 -0.07 -50.53 -5.29
CA GLU A 383 1.08 -50.05 -6.05
C GLU A 383 0.67 -49.64 -7.48
N TRP A 384 -0.19 -50.42 -8.12
CA TRP A 384 -0.76 -50.10 -9.43
C TRP A 384 -1.67 -48.88 -9.40
N MET A 385 -2.52 -48.71 -8.37
CA MET A 385 -3.35 -47.51 -8.22
C MET A 385 -2.54 -46.24 -7.98
N ILE A 386 -1.42 -46.34 -7.24
CA ILE A 386 -0.48 -45.23 -7.06
C ILE A 386 0.22 -44.89 -8.38
N ARG A 387 0.64 -45.90 -9.16
CA ARG A 387 1.27 -45.68 -10.48
C ARG A 387 0.29 -45.15 -11.53
N LEU A 388 -0.98 -45.54 -11.46
CA LEU A 388 -2.06 -45.05 -12.33
C LEU A 388 -2.64 -43.70 -11.86
N GLY A 389 -2.15 -43.13 -10.75
CA GLY A 389 -2.51 -41.79 -10.29
C GLY A 389 -3.91 -41.66 -9.69
N LEU A 390 -4.56 -42.78 -9.33
CA LEU A 390 -5.91 -42.80 -8.75
C LEU A 390 -5.93 -42.44 -7.26
N ILE A 391 -4.79 -42.62 -6.56
CA ILE A 391 -4.63 -42.29 -5.13
C ILE A 391 -3.43 -41.36 -4.99
N GLY A 392 -3.68 -40.10 -4.60
CA GLY A 392 -2.64 -39.13 -4.32
C GLY A 392 -1.95 -39.42 -2.99
N LYS A 393 -0.61 -39.51 -2.98
CA LYS A 393 0.20 -39.56 -1.75
C LYS A 393 -0.05 -38.31 -0.91
N LYS A 394 -0.97 -38.35 0.06
CA LYS A 394 -1.01 -37.36 1.14
C LYS A 394 0.27 -37.58 1.95
N LYS A 395 1.27 -36.73 1.73
CA LYS A 395 2.41 -36.63 2.66
C LYS A 395 1.85 -36.12 3.98
N ALA A 396 1.62 -37.02 4.93
CA ALA A 396 1.53 -36.65 6.33
C ALA A 396 2.83 -35.89 6.67
N SER A 397 2.72 -34.60 6.90
CA SER A 397 3.84 -33.80 7.37
C SER A 397 4.30 -34.37 8.71
N LYS A 398 5.59 -34.72 8.82
CA LYS A 398 6.27 -35.19 10.04
C LYS A 398 6.11 -34.28 11.28
N ALA A 399 5.44 -33.14 11.16
CA ALA A 399 5.14 -32.22 12.26
C ALA A 399 3.91 -32.63 13.10
N ASN A 400 3.06 -33.54 12.64
CA ASN A 400 1.82 -33.93 13.33
C ASN A 400 1.88 -35.30 14.03
N ILE A 401 3.03 -35.96 14.11
CA ILE A 401 3.16 -37.32 14.69
C ILE A 401 3.14 -37.29 16.23
N ALA A 402 3.26 -36.11 16.84
CA ALA A 402 3.21 -35.93 18.29
C ALA A 402 1.78 -35.78 18.84
N GLU A 403 0.76 -35.71 17.99
CA GLU A 403 -0.64 -35.51 18.39
C GLU A 403 -1.53 -36.50 17.65
N GLY A 404 -2.48 -37.12 18.34
CA GLY A 404 -3.38 -38.11 17.74
C GLY A 404 -4.12 -37.54 16.51
N PRO A 405 -4.44 -38.37 15.50
CA PRO A 405 -5.04 -37.92 14.23
C PRO A 405 -6.35 -37.15 14.43
N HIS A 406 -7.15 -37.53 15.43
CA HIS A 406 -8.41 -36.87 15.77
C HIS A 406 -8.21 -35.47 16.37
N VAL A 407 -7.20 -35.28 17.24
CA VAL A 407 -6.82 -33.98 17.81
C VAL A 407 -6.28 -33.06 16.72
N ALA A 408 -5.43 -33.59 15.84
CA ALA A 408 -4.87 -32.85 14.71
C ALA A 408 -5.97 -32.35 13.76
N ALA A 409 -6.95 -33.19 13.43
CA ALA A 409 -8.09 -32.83 12.58
C ALA A 409 -8.99 -31.76 13.24
N ALA A 410 -9.30 -31.91 14.53
CA ALA A 410 -10.09 -30.92 15.27
C ALA A 410 -9.39 -29.56 15.34
N ARG A 411 -8.06 -29.57 15.54
CA ARG A 411 -7.24 -28.35 15.62
C ARG A 411 -7.13 -27.66 14.27
N GLU A 412 -6.95 -28.42 13.20
CA GLU A 412 -6.94 -27.89 11.83
C GLU A 412 -8.27 -27.22 11.50
N LYS A 413 -9.40 -27.85 11.85
CA LYS A 413 -10.75 -27.27 11.67
C LYS A 413 -10.90 -25.94 12.41
N HIS A 414 -10.56 -25.90 13.70
CA HIS A 414 -10.61 -24.66 14.49
C HIS A 414 -9.68 -23.58 13.92
N ARG A 415 -8.45 -23.94 13.52
CA ARG A 415 -7.49 -23.01 12.92
C ARG A 415 -7.99 -22.44 11.61
N ASN A 416 -8.59 -23.25 10.75
CA ASN A 416 -9.13 -22.80 9.46
C ASN A 416 -10.29 -21.81 9.68
N LEU A 417 -11.24 -22.14 10.56
CA LEU A 417 -12.35 -21.24 10.91
C LEU A 417 -11.86 -19.94 11.55
N SER A 418 -10.91 -20.00 12.48
CA SER A 418 -10.31 -18.82 13.11
C SER A 418 -9.60 -17.92 12.09
N ASN A 419 -8.87 -18.50 11.13
CA ASN A 419 -8.23 -17.75 10.04
C ASN A 419 -9.26 -17.09 9.11
N GLU A 420 -10.37 -17.76 8.79
CA GLU A 420 -11.48 -17.20 8.00
C GLU A 420 -12.13 -16.03 8.73
N LEU A 421 -12.44 -16.20 10.02
CA LEU A 421 -13.00 -15.16 10.88
C LEU A 421 -12.06 -13.93 10.92
N HIS A 422 -10.77 -14.14 11.15
CA HIS A 422 -9.79 -13.04 11.16
C HIS A 422 -9.68 -12.33 9.80
N LYS A 423 -9.74 -13.06 8.68
CA LYS A 423 -9.80 -12.45 7.33
C LYS A 423 -11.05 -11.60 7.16
N LEU A 424 -12.21 -12.09 7.63
CA LEU A 424 -13.48 -11.39 7.54
C LEU A 424 -13.49 -10.12 8.41
N GLN A 425 -13.00 -10.20 9.65
CA GLN A 425 -12.81 -9.05 10.54
C GLN A 425 -11.87 -8.00 9.92
N ASN A 426 -10.74 -8.41 9.35
CA ASN A 426 -9.86 -7.48 8.64
C ASN A 426 -10.53 -6.86 7.41
N SER A 427 -11.38 -7.60 6.71
CA SER A 427 -12.14 -7.02 5.61
C SER A 427 -13.17 -5.99 6.08
N ILE A 428 -13.79 -6.20 7.25
CA ILE A 428 -14.70 -5.24 7.88
C ILE A 428 -13.95 -3.98 8.27
N THR A 429 -12.85 -4.09 9.02
CA THR A 429 -12.07 -2.92 9.44
C THR A 429 -11.55 -2.11 8.25
N ASN A 430 -11.09 -2.78 7.19
CA ASN A 430 -10.71 -2.11 5.93
C ASN A 430 -11.88 -1.37 5.27
N THR A 431 -13.09 -1.94 5.31
CA THR A 431 -14.30 -1.32 4.73
C THR A 431 -14.75 -0.13 5.58
N GLU A 432 -14.71 -0.26 6.91
CA GLU A 432 -15.02 0.82 7.86
C GLU A 432 -14.04 1.99 7.73
N ASP A 433 -12.74 1.72 7.65
CA ASP A 433 -11.70 2.72 7.41
C ASP A 433 -11.92 3.44 6.05
N THR A 434 -12.31 2.69 5.02
CA THR A 434 -12.67 3.29 3.72
C THR A 434 -13.87 4.24 3.83
N LEU A 435 -14.91 3.85 4.58
CA LEU A 435 -16.09 4.70 4.82
C LEU A 435 -15.75 5.93 5.68
N GLU A 436 -14.86 5.80 6.66
CA GLU A 436 -14.39 6.94 7.47
C GLU A 436 -13.62 7.94 6.58
N LYS A 437 -12.70 7.44 5.74
CA LYS A 437 -11.97 8.26 4.75
C LYS A 437 -12.92 8.97 3.78
N MET A 438 -14.03 8.34 3.40
CA MET A 438 -15.07 8.99 2.60
C MET A 438 -15.69 10.21 3.25
N ASN A 439 -15.83 10.24 4.57
CA ASN A 439 -16.37 11.40 5.26
C ASN A 439 -15.30 12.45 5.57
N ARG A 440 -14.02 12.06 5.77
CA ARG A 440 -12.96 12.97 6.20
C ARG A 440 -12.13 13.55 5.05
N GLU A 441 -11.67 12.70 4.12
CA GLU A 441 -10.66 13.05 3.13
C GLU A 441 -11.22 13.31 1.73
N TYR A 442 -12.35 12.69 1.38
CA TYR A 442 -12.87 12.75 0.00
C TYR A 442 -13.85 13.90 -0.28
N GLY A 443 -13.97 14.88 0.62
CA GLY A 443 -14.86 16.02 0.45
C GLY A 443 -16.22 15.84 1.16
N PRO A 444 -17.00 16.93 1.29
CA PRO A 444 -18.31 16.88 1.96
C PRO A 444 -19.30 15.96 1.25
N GLU A 445 -19.17 15.75 -0.06
CA GLU A 445 -20.03 14.88 -0.87
C GLU A 445 -19.28 13.65 -1.39
N ALA A 446 -18.11 13.35 -0.82
CA ALA A 446 -17.18 12.29 -1.26
C ALA A 446 -16.76 12.40 -2.75
N GLU A 447 -16.78 13.61 -3.32
CA GLU A 447 -16.52 13.86 -4.74
C GLU A 447 -15.13 13.40 -5.22
N TRP A 448 -14.16 13.32 -4.32
CA TRP A 448 -12.79 12.93 -4.63
C TRP A 448 -12.60 11.41 -4.62
N LYS A 449 -13.54 10.62 -4.10
CA LYS A 449 -13.39 9.15 -4.00
C LYS A 449 -13.20 8.51 -5.37
N LYS A 450 -13.83 9.04 -6.43
CA LYS A 450 -13.67 8.52 -7.79
C LYS A 450 -12.25 8.68 -8.34
N LEU A 451 -11.49 9.64 -7.80
CA LEU A 451 -10.11 9.88 -8.19
C LEU A 451 -9.13 9.02 -7.39
N ASP A 452 -9.56 8.37 -6.31
CA ASP A 452 -8.72 7.48 -5.52
C ASP A 452 -8.08 6.39 -6.40
N GLY A 453 -6.75 6.37 -6.46
CA GLY A 453 -5.99 5.44 -7.30
C GLY A 453 -5.93 5.78 -8.80
N VAL A 454 -6.57 6.87 -9.26
CA VAL A 454 -6.42 7.35 -10.63
C VAL A 454 -5.08 8.06 -10.78
N CYS A 455 -4.30 7.67 -11.79
CA CYS A 455 -2.99 8.25 -12.06
C CYS A 455 -3.02 9.15 -13.31
N VAL A 456 -2.32 10.27 -13.23
CA VAL A 456 -2.08 11.19 -14.35
C VAL A 456 -0.58 11.38 -14.52
N ASP A 457 -0.11 11.37 -15.76
CA ASP A 457 1.29 11.52 -16.08
C ASP A 457 1.54 12.63 -17.10
N LYS A 458 2.75 13.20 -17.05
CA LYS A 458 3.24 14.15 -18.05
C LYS A 458 4.75 14.05 -18.21
N VAL A 459 5.17 14.03 -19.46
CA VAL A 459 6.59 14.10 -19.84
C VAL A 459 7.08 15.53 -19.70
N SER A 460 8.20 15.73 -18.99
CA SER A 460 8.89 17.01 -18.88
C SER A 460 10.40 16.80 -18.85
N GLY A 461 11.08 17.24 -19.90
CA GLY A 461 12.51 16.99 -20.10
C GLY A 461 12.82 15.50 -20.28
N ASP A 462 13.81 15.01 -19.54
CA ASP A 462 14.25 13.61 -19.57
C ASP A 462 13.44 12.65 -18.67
N TYR A 463 12.42 13.17 -17.97
CA TYR A 463 11.64 12.42 -17.01
C TYR A 463 10.14 12.47 -17.33
N THR A 464 9.44 11.39 -16.97
CA THR A 464 7.98 11.31 -16.94
C THR A 464 7.53 11.36 -15.49
N TYR A 465 6.76 12.39 -15.15
CA TYR A 465 6.21 12.57 -13.82
C TYR A 465 4.80 11.98 -13.78
N GLU A 466 4.54 11.12 -12.80
CA GLU A 466 3.27 10.46 -12.58
C GLU A 466 2.76 10.79 -11.18
N LEU A 467 1.50 11.24 -11.10
CA LEU A 467 0.80 11.51 -9.86
C LEU A 467 -0.43 10.60 -9.79
N CYS A 468 -0.48 9.72 -8.79
CA CYS A 468 -1.68 8.99 -8.43
C CYS A 468 -2.39 9.69 -7.27
N PHE A 469 -3.62 10.17 -7.49
CA PHE A 469 -4.40 10.85 -6.46
C PHE A 469 -4.59 9.94 -5.23
N PHE A 470 -4.36 10.48 -4.03
CA PHE A 470 -4.38 9.77 -2.73
C PHE A 470 -3.40 8.58 -2.60
N GLY A 471 -2.57 8.35 -3.62
CA GLY A 471 -1.55 7.32 -3.64
C GLY A 471 -0.17 7.92 -3.53
N LYS A 472 0.63 7.73 -4.59
CA LYS A 472 2.02 8.15 -4.66
C LYS A 472 2.31 8.99 -5.89
N ALA A 473 3.26 9.92 -5.74
CA ALA A 473 3.90 10.64 -6.83
C ALA A 473 5.25 9.98 -7.15
N THR A 474 5.51 9.75 -8.44
CA THR A 474 6.76 9.14 -8.92
C THR A 474 7.33 9.88 -10.11
N GLN A 475 8.65 9.85 -10.23
CA GLN A 475 9.40 10.34 -11.37
C GLN A 475 10.04 9.14 -12.05
N LYS A 476 9.68 8.86 -13.29
CA LYS A 476 10.25 7.78 -14.11
C LYS A 476 11.25 8.40 -15.09
N SER A 477 12.47 7.88 -15.15
CA SER A 477 13.44 8.31 -16.15
C SER A 477 13.11 7.67 -17.50
N ASN A 478 13.19 8.47 -18.57
CA ASN A 478 12.87 8.01 -19.91
C ASN A 478 14.02 7.22 -20.55
N LYS A 479 15.25 7.36 -20.02
CA LYS A 479 16.47 6.74 -20.56
C LYS A 479 16.80 5.43 -19.86
N ASP A 480 16.81 5.48 -18.54
CA ASP A 480 17.09 4.36 -17.67
C ASP A 480 15.81 4.10 -16.90
N SER A 481 15.18 2.94 -17.03
CA SER A 481 13.89 2.57 -16.41
C SER A 481 13.81 2.68 -14.87
N SER A 482 14.79 3.33 -14.23
CA SER A 482 14.79 3.84 -12.88
C SER A 482 13.58 4.76 -12.61
N SER A 483 12.98 4.55 -11.44
CA SER A 483 11.90 5.39 -10.93
C SER A 483 12.24 5.90 -9.54
N ASN A 484 12.13 7.21 -9.33
CA ASN A 484 12.29 7.85 -8.04
C ASN A 484 10.91 8.08 -7.41
N HIS A 485 10.77 7.70 -6.13
CA HIS A 485 9.58 8.02 -5.35
C HIS A 485 9.69 9.46 -4.84
N LEU A 486 8.74 10.31 -5.20
CA LEU A 486 8.75 11.72 -4.82
C LEU A 486 7.96 11.98 -3.54
N GLY A 487 6.92 11.20 -3.26
CA GLY A 487 6.12 11.31 -2.04
C GLY A 487 4.85 10.48 -2.09
N SER A 488 4.27 10.23 -0.92
CA SER A 488 2.96 9.60 -0.73
C SER A 488 1.99 10.62 -0.14
N PHE A 489 0.70 10.49 -0.46
CA PHE A 489 -0.32 11.41 0.04
C PHE A 489 -0.29 11.48 1.57
N SER A 490 -0.23 12.69 2.10
CA SER A 490 -0.14 12.94 3.55
C SER A 490 -1.36 13.68 4.04
N GLN A 491 -1.69 14.82 3.42
CA GLN A 491 -2.78 15.68 3.88
C GLN A 491 -3.19 16.69 2.80
N TRP A 492 -4.35 17.30 3.01
CA TRP A 492 -4.82 18.47 2.27
C TRP A 492 -4.21 19.78 2.80
N ASN A 493 -4.68 20.92 2.29
CA ASN A 493 -4.25 22.24 2.72
C ASN A 493 -4.71 22.54 4.16
N THR A 494 -3.82 22.38 5.14
CA THR A 494 -4.11 22.68 6.56
C THR A 494 -4.19 24.17 6.87
N ALA A 495 -3.90 25.06 5.91
CA ALA A 495 -4.03 26.50 6.11
C ALA A 495 -5.48 27.00 6.01
N ALA A 496 -6.39 26.18 5.46
CA ALA A 496 -7.81 26.50 5.32
C ALA A 496 -8.67 25.54 6.17
N GLU A 497 -9.91 25.93 6.45
CA GLU A 497 -10.86 25.09 7.21
C GLU A 497 -11.38 23.93 6.36
N GLN A 498 -11.50 22.74 6.98
CA GLN A 498 -12.00 21.54 6.32
C GLN A 498 -13.42 21.75 5.76
N GLY A 499 -13.62 21.41 4.49
CA GLY A 499 -14.90 21.60 3.81
C GLY A 499 -15.03 22.91 3.02
N THR A 500 -14.04 23.81 3.09
CA THR A 500 -13.99 25.02 2.25
C THR A 500 -13.37 24.74 0.89
N TYR A 501 -13.63 25.61 -0.10
CA TYR A 501 -13.03 25.50 -1.43
C TYR A 501 -11.49 25.51 -1.36
N GLU A 502 -10.93 26.43 -0.57
CA GLU A 502 -9.47 26.63 -0.43
C GLU A 502 -8.76 25.40 0.17
N TYR A 503 -9.45 24.63 1.01
CA TYR A 503 -8.91 23.39 1.57
C TYR A 503 -8.58 22.35 0.49
N TYR A 504 -9.47 22.22 -0.51
CA TYR A 504 -9.31 21.27 -1.61
C TYR A 504 -8.47 21.80 -2.78
N THR A 505 -7.94 23.01 -2.68
CA THR A 505 -7.07 23.57 -3.75
C THR A 505 -5.66 23.01 -3.72
N LYS A 506 -5.18 22.49 -2.57
CA LYS A 506 -3.81 21.95 -2.47
C LYS A 506 -3.74 20.61 -1.77
N GLN A 507 -2.95 19.71 -2.32
CA GLN A 507 -2.58 18.43 -1.70
C GLN A 507 -1.08 18.36 -1.43
N LEU A 508 -0.72 17.76 -0.30
CA LEU A 508 0.66 17.57 0.14
C LEU A 508 1.03 16.10 0.12
N TYR A 509 2.10 15.77 -0.62
CA TYR A 509 2.67 14.43 -0.71
C TYR A 509 4.07 14.45 -0.08
N ASN A 510 4.23 13.72 1.01
CA ASN A 510 5.45 13.72 1.83
C ASN A 510 6.07 12.33 1.88
N ASN A 511 7.17 12.17 2.62
CA ASN A 511 7.85 10.89 2.84
C ASN A 511 8.36 10.21 1.55
N GLY A 512 8.84 11.01 0.60
CA GLY A 512 9.47 10.52 -0.62
C GLY A 512 10.85 9.90 -0.39
N GLY A 513 11.46 9.40 -1.45
CA GLY A 513 12.81 8.83 -1.40
C GLY A 513 13.85 9.86 -0.96
N ARG A 514 14.81 9.44 -0.13
CA ARG A 514 15.84 10.33 0.41
C ARG A 514 16.69 10.98 -0.69
N CYS A 515 16.83 12.30 -0.59
CA CYS A 515 17.67 13.10 -1.46
C CYS A 515 19.14 12.98 -1.02
N TRP A 516 20.09 12.91 -1.96
CA TRP A 516 21.52 12.75 -1.64
C TRP A 516 22.08 13.92 -0.80
N ASN A 517 21.53 15.12 -0.99
CA ASN A 517 21.96 16.32 -0.27
C ASN A 517 20.76 17.22 0.11
N GLY A 518 19.69 16.60 0.61
CA GLY A 518 18.46 17.31 0.93
C GLY A 518 17.54 16.51 1.85
N PRO A 519 16.37 17.07 2.21
CA PRO A 519 15.35 16.37 2.96
C PRO A 519 14.78 15.19 2.16
N LEU A 520 13.84 14.46 2.78
CA LEU A 520 13.00 13.52 2.02
C LEU A 520 12.29 14.30 0.91
N ARG A 521 12.19 13.71 -0.28
CA ARG A 521 11.48 14.34 -1.38
C ARG A 521 10.01 14.60 -0.98
N SER A 522 9.47 15.70 -1.46
CA SER A 522 8.07 16.08 -1.28
C SER A 522 7.49 16.69 -2.55
N VAL A 523 6.16 16.60 -2.69
CA VAL A 523 5.41 17.19 -3.80
C VAL A 523 4.23 17.97 -3.26
N SER A 524 4.15 19.24 -3.63
CA SER A 524 3.01 20.12 -3.43
C SER A 524 2.19 20.17 -4.71
N VAL A 525 0.92 19.76 -4.65
CA VAL A 525 0.03 19.72 -5.81
C VAL A 525 -1.00 20.82 -5.68
N ASP A 526 -0.95 21.80 -6.58
CA ASP A 526 -1.95 22.85 -6.74
C ASP A 526 -2.99 22.40 -7.77
N LEU A 527 -4.24 22.31 -7.33
CA LEU A 527 -5.38 21.87 -8.12
C LEU A 527 -6.15 23.07 -8.66
N THR A 528 -6.57 22.97 -9.92
CA THR A 528 -7.36 23.97 -10.63
C THR A 528 -8.58 23.33 -11.27
N CYS A 529 -9.69 24.06 -11.35
CA CYS A 529 -10.89 23.56 -12.03
C CYS A 529 -10.64 23.37 -13.53
N GLY A 530 -11.01 22.21 -14.08
CA GLY A 530 -11.05 21.97 -15.52
C GLY A 530 -11.92 20.78 -15.89
N THR A 531 -11.94 20.42 -17.18
CA THR A 531 -12.83 19.37 -17.71
C THR A 531 -12.29 17.94 -17.54
N GLN A 532 -10.96 17.80 -17.49
CA GLN A 532 -10.28 16.51 -17.41
C GLN A 532 -9.26 16.50 -16.28
N ASN A 533 -8.89 15.31 -15.79
CA ASN A 533 -7.78 15.17 -14.87
C ASN A 533 -6.48 15.18 -15.67
N ALA A 534 -5.65 16.22 -15.54
CA ALA A 534 -4.38 16.28 -16.25
C ALA A 534 -3.33 17.08 -15.47
N LEU A 535 -2.08 16.65 -15.58
CA LEU A 535 -0.93 17.36 -15.04
C LEU A 535 -0.54 18.47 -16.02
N LEU A 536 -0.68 19.74 -15.63
CA LEU A 536 -0.45 20.91 -16.49
C LEU A 536 1.02 21.32 -16.52
N SER A 537 1.66 21.45 -15.36
CA SER A 537 3.06 21.85 -15.29
C SER A 537 3.73 21.27 -14.06
N ILE A 538 5.03 21.03 -14.18
CA ILE A 538 5.90 20.56 -13.11
C ILE A 538 7.02 21.59 -12.96
N SER A 539 7.26 22.04 -11.74
CA SER A 539 8.39 22.91 -11.38
C SER A 539 9.08 22.37 -10.14
N GLU A 540 10.41 22.42 -10.09
CA GLU A 540 11.22 22.11 -8.90
C GLU A 540 11.80 23.44 -8.39
N PRO A 541 11.07 24.20 -7.55
CA PRO A 541 11.56 25.48 -7.04
C PRO A 541 12.76 25.31 -6.12
N GLU A 542 12.75 24.28 -5.28
CA GLU A 542 13.82 23.95 -4.34
C GLU A 542 14.25 22.50 -4.51
N LYS A 543 15.48 22.18 -4.11
CA LYS A 543 16.02 20.82 -4.30
C LYS A 543 15.15 19.81 -3.57
N CYS A 544 14.69 18.80 -4.32
CA CYS A 544 13.86 17.72 -3.79
C CYS A 544 12.47 18.17 -3.28
N GLU A 545 12.03 19.39 -3.62
CA GLU A 545 10.67 19.87 -3.46
C GLU A 545 10.06 20.15 -4.84
N TYR A 546 8.96 19.46 -5.16
CA TYR A 546 8.30 19.57 -6.47
C TYR A 546 6.95 20.24 -6.34
N HIS A 547 6.62 21.13 -7.27
CA HIS A 547 5.33 21.82 -7.35
C HIS A 547 4.63 21.41 -8.64
N TYR A 548 3.46 20.80 -8.50
CA TYR A 548 2.64 20.32 -9.62
C TYR A 548 1.41 21.19 -9.75
N LYS A 549 1.12 21.65 -10.97
CA LYS A 549 -0.18 22.24 -11.29
C LYS A 549 -1.02 21.20 -12.00
N VAL A 550 -2.14 20.83 -11.40
CA VAL A 550 -3.04 19.79 -11.91
C VAL A 550 -4.41 20.41 -12.17
N THR A 551 -5.07 19.98 -13.23
CA THR A 551 -6.46 20.31 -13.50
C THR A 551 -7.35 19.13 -13.16
N THR A 552 -8.52 19.39 -12.58
CA THR A 552 -9.51 18.37 -12.27
C THR A 552 -10.94 18.92 -12.24
N PRO A 553 -11.93 18.17 -12.75
CA PRO A 553 -13.34 18.52 -12.61
C PRO A 553 -13.85 18.43 -11.17
N ALA A 554 -13.21 17.67 -10.28
CA ALA A 554 -13.68 17.50 -8.89
C ALA A 554 -13.69 18.82 -8.10
N LEU A 555 -12.80 19.75 -8.43
CA LEU A 555 -12.70 21.07 -7.80
C LEU A 555 -13.70 22.09 -8.38
N CYS A 556 -14.41 21.78 -9.47
CA CYS A 556 -15.32 22.72 -10.12
C CYS A 556 -16.65 22.87 -9.36
N TRP A 557 -16.68 23.76 -8.37
CA TRP A 557 -17.88 24.07 -7.59
C TRP A 557 -18.86 24.93 -8.40
N PRO A 558 -20.18 24.67 -8.30
CA PRO A 558 -21.19 25.49 -8.95
C PRO A 558 -21.11 26.94 -8.43
N GLU A 559 -21.37 27.92 -9.30
CA GLU A 559 -21.33 29.35 -8.94
C GLU A 559 -22.39 29.74 -7.90
N ASN A 560 -23.46 28.95 -7.80
CA ASN A 560 -24.43 29.06 -6.73
C ASN A 560 -24.13 27.97 -5.69
N GLY A 561 -23.62 28.38 -4.53
CA GLY A 561 -23.39 27.51 -3.38
C GLY A 561 -24.69 26.97 -2.77
N SER A 562 -25.47 26.18 -3.52
CA SER A 562 -26.59 25.40 -3.01
C SER A 562 -26.32 23.93 -3.22
N SER A 563 -25.78 23.32 -2.17
CA SER A 563 -26.12 21.97 -1.74
C SER A 563 -27.65 21.83 -1.70
N ASN A 564 -28.25 21.43 -2.81
CA ASN A 564 -29.47 20.64 -2.86
C ASN A 564 -29.78 20.34 -4.33
N VAL A 565 -29.57 19.08 -4.70
CA VAL A 565 -30.21 18.47 -5.87
C VAL A 565 -31.71 18.42 -5.56
N LYS A 566 -32.41 19.52 -5.81
CA LYS A 566 -33.82 19.43 -6.22
C LYS A 566 -33.83 19.39 -7.74
N THR A 567 -34.25 18.24 -8.23
CA THR A 567 -34.66 18.00 -9.60
C THR A 567 -35.77 18.97 -9.95
N GLU A 568 -35.45 20.14 -10.49
CA GLU A 568 -36.44 21.04 -11.09
C GLU A 568 -35.93 21.52 -12.47
N GLU A 569 -36.66 21.03 -13.47
CA GLU A 569 -36.96 21.62 -14.77
C GLU A 569 -35.81 21.79 -15.77
N ILE A 570 -35.72 20.78 -16.63
CA ILE A 570 -35.15 20.85 -17.98
C ILE A 570 -35.93 21.93 -18.74
N SER A 571 -35.31 23.08 -19.00
CA SER A 571 -35.82 24.07 -19.94
C SER A 571 -35.91 23.46 -21.33
N GLU A 572 -36.99 23.76 -22.06
CA GLU A 572 -37.37 23.14 -23.33
C GLU A 572 -36.41 23.37 -24.53
N GLU A 573 -35.28 24.06 -24.34
CA GLU A 573 -34.30 24.33 -25.40
C GLU A 573 -33.39 23.13 -25.71
N ASP A 574 -33.25 22.14 -24.83
CA ASP A 574 -32.35 20.98 -25.04
C ASP A 574 -33.01 19.79 -25.77
N LYS A 575 -34.27 19.91 -26.23
CA LYS A 575 -34.97 18.84 -26.97
C LYS A 575 -34.66 18.80 -28.47
N ASN A 576 -34.02 19.83 -29.03
CA ASN A 576 -33.81 19.93 -30.49
C ASN A 576 -32.45 19.45 -31.01
N VAL A 577 -31.61 18.81 -30.18
CA VAL A 577 -30.26 18.34 -30.60
C VAL A 577 -30.15 16.81 -30.59
N LYS A 578 -31.27 16.08 -30.50
CA LYS A 578 -31.28 14.60 -30.48
C LYS A 578 -31.87 13.93 -31.72
N GLU A 579 -31.94 14.63 -32.84
CA GLU A 579 -32.41 14.05 -34.11
C GLU A 579 -31.42 14.13 -35.28
N GLU A 580 -30.17 14.53 -35.03
CA GLU A 580 -29.08 14.35 -36.00
C GLU A 580 -27.80 13.90 -35.28
N LEU A 581 -27.69 12.59 -35.01
CA LEU A 581 -26.43 11.83 -34.91
C LEU A 581 -26.72 10.32 -34.95
#